data_AF-A0AAW6B805-F1
#
_entry.id   AF-A0AAW6B805-F1
#
_cell.length_a   1.000
_cell.length_b   1.000
_cell.length_c   1.000
_cell.angle_alpha   90.00
_cell.angle_beta   90.00
_cell.angle_gamma   90.00
#
_symmetry.space_group_name_H-M   'P 1'
#
loop_
_entity.id
_entity.type
_entity.pdbx_description
1 polymer ?
#
loop_
_entity_poly.entity_id
_entity_poly.type
_entity_poly.pdbx_seq_one_letter_code
_entity_poly.pdbx_strand_id
1 'polypeptide(L)'
;MKKSHVLLVFTFLLLIPYICSLAIIGIGYNALVLHSAEICRTIIGALVGSIIMFAVKATIQRPVDLLAVQTNDDLLKQLLRFFSIRRRYFLLFANIVLDFILCFASTYLVRSIMTLDQIVGNSIGFVLLIMFVSTCLGAYVEYDNLSIDPQQH
;
A
#
# COMPACT_ATOMS: atom_id res chain seq x y z
N MET A 1 -17.81 -8.79 -14.18
CA MET A 1 -17.96 -8.67 -12.71
C MET A 1 -18.90 -7.53 -12.36
N LYS A 2 -19.77 -7.68 -11.34
CA LYS A 2 -20.51 -6.53 -10.78
C LYS A 2 -19.49 -5.54 -10.19
N LYS A 3 -19.70 -4.22 -10.37
CA LYS A 3 -18.81 -3.14 -9.90
C LYS A 3 -18.30 -3.33 -8.46
N SER A 4 -19.14 -3.91 -7.60
CA SER A 4 -18.82 -4.20 -6.19
C SER A 4 -17.60 -5.12 -5.99
N HIS A 5 -17.38 -6.11 -6.87
CA HIS A 5 -16.31 -7.09 -6.66
C HIS A 5 -14.93 -6.55 -7.02
N VAL A 6 -14.83 -5.77 -8.10
CA VAL A 6 -13.58 -5.11 -8.50
C VAL A 6 -13.10 -4.16 -7.39
N LEU A 7 -14.04 -3.47 -6.74
CA LEU A 7 -13.76 -2.58 -5.61
C LEU A 7 -13.29 -3.37 -4.37
N LEU A 8 -13.86 -4.55 -4.10
CA LEU A 8 -13.42 -5.43 -3.02
C LEU A 8 -12.00 -5.94 -3.25
N VAL A 9 -11.68 -6.47 -4.44
CA VAL A 9 -10.32 -6.93 -4.78
C VAL A 9 -9.34 -5.76 -4.67
N PHE A 10 -9.68 -4.60 -5.22
CA PHE A 10 -8.84 -3.40 -5.09
C PHE A 10 -8.58 -3.04 -3.62
N THR A 11 -9.60 -3.08 -2.78
CA THR A 11 -9.46 -2.68 -1.37
C THR A 11 -8.58 -3.65 -0.59
N PHE A 12 -8.87 -4.95 -0.69
CA PHE A 12 -8.19 -5.98 0.10
C PHE A 12 -6.79 -6.33 -0.42
N LEU A 13 -6.60 -6.31 -1.74
CA LEU A 13 -5.35 -6.71 -2.36
C LEU A 13 -4.36 -5.54 -2.53
N LEU A 14 -4.86 -4.31 -2.64
CA LEU A 14 -4.02 -3.14 -2.98
C LEU A 14 -4.07 -2.06 -1.91
N LEU A 15 -5.27 -1.56 -1.57
CA LEU A 15 -5.40 -0.38 -0.71
C LEU A 15 -4.97 -0.65 0.74
N ILE A 16 -5.51 -1.71 1.36
CA ILE A 16 -5.17 -2.06 2.74
C ILE A 16 -3.68 -2.41 2.87
N PRO A 17 -3.10 -3.28 2.01
CA PRO A 17 -1.68 -3.58 2.07
C PRO A 17 -0.80 -2.35 1.90
N TYR A 18 -1.19 -1.42 1.01
CA TYR A 18 -0.48 -0.16 0.83
C TYR A 18 -0.46 0.72 2.10
N ILE A 19 -1.61 0.88 2.75
CA ILE A 19 -1.70 1.64 4.01
C ILE A 19 -0.88 0.95 5.10
N CYS A 20 -0.95 -0.38 5.18
CA CYS A 20 -0.13 -1.15 6.11
C CYS A 20 1.36 -1.00 5.83
N SER A 21 1.80 -0.97 4.57
CA SER A 21 3.21 -0.72 4.21
C SER A 21 3.66 0.67 4.65
N LEU A 22 2.83 1.71 4.46
CA LEU A 22 3.11 3.05 4.97
C LEU A 22 3.26 3.04 6.50
N ALA A 23 2.36 2.34 7.20
CA ALA A 23 2.42 2.23 8.66
C ALA A 23 3.67 1.48 9.13
N ILE A 24 4.06 0.38 8.47
CA ILE A 24 5.30 -0.36 8.77
C ILE A 24 6.52 0.52 8.57
N ILE A 25 6.58 1.29 7.48
CA ILE A 25 7.69 2.24 7.23
C ILE A 25 7.72 3.30 8.34
N GLY A 26 6.57 3.86 8.71
CA GLY A 26 6.45 4.86 9.77
C GLY A 26 6.87 4.33 11.14
N ILE A 27 6.38 3.16 11.54
CA ILE A 27 6.70 2.51 12.82
C ILE A 27 8.17 2.07 12.82
N GLY A 28 8.60 1.37 11.78
CA GLY A 28 9.97 0.87 11.65
C GLY A 28 10.99 1.99 11.71
N TYR A 29 10.77 3.09 10.97
CA TYR A 29 11.69 4.23 11.02
C TYR A 29 11.74 4.87 12.41
N ASN A 30 10.59 5.08 13.07
CA ASN A 30 10.55 5.63 14.43
C ASN A 30 11.15 4.68 15.49
N ALA A 31 11.08 3.36 15.28
CA ALA A 31 11.70 2.36 16.16
C ALA A 31 13.23 2.32 16.00
N LEU A 32 13.72 2.35 14.76
CA LEU A 32 15.15 2.38 14.43
C LEU A 32 15.83 3.67 14.88
N VAL A 33 15.09 4.78 14.79
CA VAL A 33 15.60 6.12 15.05
C VAL A 33 14.81 6.69 16.24
N LEU A 34 15.28 6.40 17.45
CA LEU A 34 14.75 6.94 18.73
C LEU A 34 14.81 8.48 18.86
N HIS A 35 15.27 9.18 17.81
CA HIS A 35 15.36 10.64 17.68
C HIS A 35 14.89 11.08 16.28
N SER A 36 13.70 10.67 15.85
CA SER A 36 13.07 11.11 14.59
C SER A 36 12.58 12.57 14.62
N ALA A 37 12.95 13.33 15.66
CA ALA A 37 12.51 14.71 15.87
C ALA A 37 13.14 15.71 14.89
N GLU A 38 14.28 15.37 14.30
CA GLU A 38 14.92 16.19 13.31
C GLU A 38 14.30 15.98 11.93
N ILE A 39 13.85 17.07 11.31
CA ILE A 39 13.21 17.10 9.99
C ILE A 39 14.07 16.39 8.93
N CYS A 40 15.40 16.56 8.98
CA CYS A 40 16.32 15.89 8.06
C CYS A 40 16.24 14.35 8.15
N ARG A 41 16.05 13.80 9.36
CA ARG A 41 15.92 12.36 9.56
C ARG A 41 14.59 11.88 9.00
N THR A 42 13.49 12.58 9.26
CA THR A 42 12.18 12.27 8.67
C THR A 42 12.22 12.30 7.14
N ILE A 43 12.93 13.26 6.53
CA ILE A 43 13.13 13.32 5.07
C ILE A 43 13.89 12.08 4.56
N ILE A 44 14.99 11.69 5.22
CA ILE A 44 15.75 10.49 4.82
C ILE A 44 14.88 9.24 4.96
N GLY A 45 14.13 9.11 6.05
CA GLY A 45 13.19 8.01 6.27
C GLY A 45 12.10 7.95 5.20
N ALA A 46 11.53 9.10 4.84
CA ALA A 46 10.54 9.20 3.77
C ALA A 46 11.12 8.86 2.39
N LEU A 47 12.39 9.23 2.13
CA LEU A 47 13.07 8.89 0.88
C LEU A 47 13.28 7.38 0.78
N VAL A 48 13.84 6.75 1.81
CA VAL A 48 14.01 5.28 1.85
C VAL A 48 12.65 4.60 1.76
N GLY A 49 11.65 5.09 2.50
CA GLY A 49 10.27 4.61 2.44
C GLY A 49 9.68 4.66 1.03
N SER A 50 9.88 5.76 0.31
CA SER A 50 9.38 5.90 -1.07
C SER A 50 10.00 4.89 -2.04
N ILE A 51 11.29 4.55 -1.87
CA ILE A 51 11.97 3.52 -2.65
C ILE A 51 11.40 2.13 -2.32
N ILE A 52 11.14 1.86 -1.04
CA ILE A 52 10.51 0.61 -0.61
C ILE A 52 9.08 0.50 -1.19
N MET A 53 8.30 1.57 -1.12
CA MET A 53 6.95 1.62 -1.70
C MET A 53 6.97 1.42 -3.21
N PHE A 54 7.99 1.95 -3.89
CA PHE A 54 8.19 1.70 -5.30
C PHE A 54 8.43 0.21 -5.59
N ALA A 55 9.27 -0.46 -4.80
CA ALA A 55 9.51 -1.90 -4.92
C ALA A 55 8.24 -2.72 -4.64
N VAL A 56 7.45 -2.34 -3.62
CA VAL A 56 6.16 -2.98 -3.31
C VAL A 56 5.18 -2.81 -4.47
N LYS A 57 5.05 -1.61 -5.04
CA LYS A 57 4.19 -1.37 -6.21
C LYS A 57 4.62 -2.21 -7.42
N ALA A 58 5.91 -2.55 -7.54
CA ALA A 58 6.40 -3.36 -8.65
C ALA A 58 5.92 -4.81 -8.57
N THR A 59 5.78 -5.37 -7.36
CA THR A 59 5.31 -6.76 -7.19
C THR A 59 3.81 -6.90 -7.47
N ILE A 60 3.02 -5.86 -7.17
CA ILE A 60 1.57 -5.81 -7.41
C ILE A 60 1.19 -5.27 -8.79
N GLN A 61 2.14 -4.99 -9.68
CA GLN A 61 1.85 -4.41 -10.99
C GLN A 61 0.90 -5.29 -11.82
N ARG A 62 1.09 -6.61 -11.82
CA ARG A 62 0.24 -7.54 -12.56
C ARG A 62 -1.23 -7.49 -12.14
N PRO A 63 -1.59 -7.65 -10.84
CA PRO A 63 -2.99 -7.55 -10.43
C PRO A 63 -3.58 -6.14 -10.67
N VAL A 64 -2.80 -5.07 -10.52
CA VAL A 64 -3.24 -3.70 -10.85
C VAL A 64 -3.65 -3.58 -12.32
N ASP A 65 -2.84 -4.12 -13.24
CA ASP A 65 -3.11 -4.05 -14.67
C ASP A 65 -4.36 -4.85 -15.05
N LEU A 66 -4.59 -6.01 -14.42
CA LEU A 66 -5.82 -6.81 -14.61
C LEU A 66 -7.07 -6.04 -14.19
N LEU A 67 -7.04 -5.39 -13.02
CA LEU A 67 -8.16 -4.58 -12.53
C LEU A 67 -8.43 -3.34 -13.40
N ALA A 68 -7.38 -2.74 -13.97
CA ALA A 68 -7.50 -1.57 -14.82
C ALA A 68 -8.23 -1.86 -16.14
N VAL A 69 -8.08 -3.07 -16.68
CA VAL A 69 -8.80 -3.53 -17.88
C VAL A 69 -10.28 -3.80 -17.58
N GLN A 70 -10.57 -4.31 -16.39
CA GLN A 70 -11.94 -4.69 -16.00
C GLN A 70 -12.79 -3.52 -15.48
N THR A 71 -12.17 -2.40 -15.12
CA THR A 71 -12.87 -1.25 -14.54
C THR A 71 -13.32 -0.26 -15.62
N ASN A 72 -14.60 0.13 -15.60
CA ASN A 72 -15.13 1.21 -16.44
C ASN A 72 -15.20 2.58 -15.74
N ASP A 73 -15.08 2.66 -14.42
CA ASP A 73 -15.18 3.91 -13.65
C ASP A 73 -13.88 4.73 -13.69
N ASP A 74 -13.99 6.02 -14.04
CA ASP A 74 -12.83 6.91 -14.21
C ASP A 74 -12.09 7.22 -12.91
N LEU A 75 -12.79 7.29 -11.77
CA LEU A 75 -12.16 7.48 -10.45
C LEU A 75 -11.32 6.27 -10.04
N LEU A 76 -11.87 5.07 -10.21
CA LEU A 76 -11.17 3.82 -9.89
C LEU A 76 -10.00 3.61 -10.84
N LYS A 77 -10.16 3.95 -12.13
CA LYS A 77 -9.03 4.02 -13.06
C LYS A 77 -7.97 4.93 -12.49
N GLN A 78 -8.29 6.18 -12.11
CA GLN A 78 -7.33 7.14 -11.56
C GLN A 78 -6.63 6.65 -10.28
N LEU A 79 -7.33 5.95 -9.39
CA LEU A 79 -6.71 5.28 -8.24
C LEU A 79 -5.77 4.15 -8.68
N LEU A 80 -6.16 3.29 -9.60
CA LEU A 80 -5.28 2.26 -10.16
C LEU A 80 -4.06 2.87 -10.88
N ARG A 81 -4.22 4.07 -11.47
CA ARG A 81 -3.12 4.83 -12.07
C ARG A 81 -2.05 5.22 -11.05
N PHE A 82 -2.41 5.42 -9.79
CA PHE A 82 -1.48 5.73 -8.70
C PHE A 82 -0.62 4.52 -8.29
N PHE A 83 -1.17 3.30 -8.39
CA PHE A 83 -0.46 2.05 -8.09
C PHE A 83 0.39 1.53 -9.25
N SER A 84 0.14 2.00 -10.48
CA SER A 84 0.80 1.51 -11.69
C SER A 84 2.15 2.19 -11.96
N ILE A 85 3.19 1.37 -12.17
CA ILE A 85 4.59 1.77 -12.43
C ILE A 85 4.92 1.88 -13.92
N ARG A 86 4.25 1.12 -14.79
CA ARG A 86 4.58 1.06 -16.23
C ARG A 86 4.02 2.29 -16.98
N ARG A 87 4.67 3.46 -16.79
CA ARG A 87 4.21 4.75 -17.34
C ARG A 87 5.34 5.61 -17.89
N ARG A 88 4.96 6.73 -18.53
CA ARG A 88 5.88 7.82 -18.89
C ARG A 88 6.67 8.27 -17.66
N TYR A 89 7.97 8.53 -17.84
CA TYR A 89 8.90 8.91 -16.78
C TYR A 89 8.38 10.03 -15.85
N PHE A 90 7.62 10.99 -16.38
CA PHE A 90 7.02 12.05 -15.59
C PHE A 90 6.00 11.55 -14.54
N LEU A 91 5.12 10.63 -14.92
CA LEU A 91 4.10 10.08 -14.00
C LEU A 91 4.73 9.13 -12.98
N LEU A 92 5.80 8.42 -13.38
CA LEU A 92 6.60 7.60 -12.49
C LEU A 92 7.22 8.47 -11.38
N PHE A 93 7.85 9.57 -11.76
CA PHE A 93 8.44 10.52 -10.82
C PHE A 93 7.40 11.11 -9.89
N ALA A 94 6.25 11.54 -10.42
CA ALA A 94 5.15 12.06 -9.60
C ALA A 94 4.65 11.03 -8.57
N ASN A 95 4.56 9.75 -8.93
CA ASN A 95 4.19 8.68 -7.99
C ASN A 95 5.23 8.52 -6.87
N ILE A 96 6.53 8.55 -7.18
CA ILE A 96 7.60 8.47 -6.17
C ILE A 96 7.54 9.68 -5.23
N VAL A 97 7.32 10.89 -5.76
CA VAL A 97 7.16 12.11 -4.95
C VAL A 97 5.93 12.00 -4.04
N LEU A 98 4.84 11.45 -4.53
CA LEU A 98 3.63 11.26 -3.73
C LEU A 98 3.86 10.20 -2.64
N ASP A 99 4.51 9.09 -2.96
CA ASP A 99 4.90 8.07 -1.97
C ASP A 99 5.85 8.64 -0.93
N PHE A 100 6.76 9.55 -1.30
CA PHE A 100 7.61 10.29 -0.38
C PHE A 100 6.78 11.14 0.60
N ILE A 101 5.83 11.93 0.10
CA ILE A 101 4.96 12.77 0.94
C ILE A 101 4.14 11.89 1.90
N LEU A 102 3.62 10.76 1.42
CA LEU A 102 2.85 9.83 2.25
C LEU A 102 3.72 9.12 3.29
N CYS A 103 4.95 8.74 2.95
CA CYS A 103 5.89 8.17 3.92
C CYS A 103 6.25 9.21 4.99
N PHE A 104 6.51 10.46 4.60
CA PHE A 104 6.76 11.55 5.53
C PHE A 104 5.58 11.76 6.49
N ALA A 105 4.37 11.84 5.94
CA ALA A 105 3.14 11.96 6.72
C ALA A 105 2.95 10.76 7.65
N SER A 106 3.19 9.54 7.18
CA SER A 106 3.10 8.33 8.00
C SER A 106 4.07 8.36 9.19
N THR A 107 5.35 8.67 8.96
CA THR A 107 6.35 8.78 10.02
C THR A 107 5.96 9.84 11.05
N TYR A 108 5.42 10.98 10.60
CA TYR A 108 4.93 12.03 11.48
C TYR A 108 3.69 11.60 12.29
N LEU A 109 2.70 11.01 11.63
CA LEU A 109 1.45 10.55 12.25
C LEU A 109 1.71 9.48 13.30
N VAL A 110 2.50 8.45 12.96
CA VAL A 110 2.86 7.37 13.89
C VAL A 110 3.49 7.93 15.16
N ARG A 111 4.40 8.89 15.02
CA ARG A 111 5.02 9.55 16.17
C ARG A 111 4.03 10.35 17.01
N SER A 112 3.05 11.00 16.38
CA SER A 112 2.05 11.82 17.10
C SER A 112 0.97 10.99 17.80
N ILE A 113 0.66 9.79 17.28
CA ILE A 113 -0.46 8.97 17.75
C ILE A 113 0.02 7.84 18.68
N MET A 114 1.17 7.24 18.39
CA MET A 114 1.64 6.03 19.09
C MET A 114 2.71 6.36 20.14
N THR A 115 2.66 5.66 21.27
CA THR A 115 3.71 5.75 22.29
C THR A 115 4.94 4.94 21.90
N LEU A 116 6.09 5.25 22.52
CA LEU A 116 7.35 4.54 22.23
C LEU A 116 7.24 3.03 22.49
N ASP A 117 6.55 2.63 23.56
CA ASP A 117 6.32 1.22 23.90
C ASP A 117 5.52 0.50 22.82
N GLN A 118 4.56 1.18 22.20
CA GLN A 118 3.79 0.63 21.09
C GLN A 118 4.65 0.51 19.83
N ILE A 119 5.46 1.52 19.53
CA ILE A 119 6.33 1.55 18.34
C ILE A 119 7.39 0.44 18.40
N VAL A 120 8.04 0.25 19.55
CA VAL A 120 9.10 -0.75 19.76
C VAL A 120 8.54 -2.14 20.06
N GLY A 121 7.33 -2.22 20.61
CA GLY A 121 6.64 -3.47 20.94
C GLY A 121 5.93 -4.12 19.75
N ASN A 122 4.67 -4.49 19.95
CA ASN A 122 3.98 -5.43 19.06
C ASN A 122 3.28 -4.78 17.84
N SER A 123 3.33 -3.46 17.68
CA SER A 123 2.52 -2.77 16.66
C SER A 123 2.84 -3.19 15.23
N ILE A 124 4.13 -3.44 14.91
CA ILE A 124 4.52 -3.96 13.59
C ILE A 124 3.86 -5.33 13.33
N GLY A 125 3.83 -6.20 14.35
CA GLY A 125 3.21 -7.52 14.24
C GLY A 125 1.72 -7.44 13.92
N PHE A 126 0.98 -6.53 14.56
CA PHE A 126 -0.43 -6.32 14.26
C PHE A 126 -0.65 -5.77 12.84
N VAL A 127 0.16 -4.81 12.39
CA VAL A 127 0.05 -4.27 11.03
C VAL A 127 0.36 -5.34 9.98
N LEU A 128 1.37 -6.19 10.22
CA LEU A 128 1.67 -7.33 9.37
C LEU A 128 0.53 -8.35 9.35
N LEU A 129 -0.09 -8.65 10.49
CA LEU A 129 -1.23 -9.57 10.57
C LEU A 129 -2.42 -9.03 9.77
N ILE A 130 -2.75 -7.74 9.91
CA ILE A 130 -3.81 -7.10 9.14
C ILE A 130 -3.50 -7.15 7.64
N MET A 131 -2.26 -6.83 7.26
CA MET A 131 -1.81 -6.92 5.87
C MET A 131 -1.99 -8.34 5.32
N PHE A 132 -1.54 -9.35 6.07
CA PHE A 132 -1.61 -10.76 5.68
C PHE A 132 -3.05 -11.26 5.52
N VAL A 133 -3.91 -11.01 6.50
CA VAL A 133 -5.33 -11.40 6.42
C VAL A 133 -6.01 -10.70 5.25
N SER A 134 -5.72 -9.41 5.04
CA SER A 134 -6.26 -8.65 3.92
C SER A 134 -5.84 -9.20 2.56
N THR A 135 -4.55 -9.50 2.36
CA THR A 135 -4.08 -10.07 1.09
C THR A 135 -4.64 -11.46 0.85
N CYS A 136 -4.79 -12.30 1.89
CA CYS A 136 -5.45 -13.60 1.78
C CYS A 136 -6.91 -13.46 1.33
N LEU A 137 -7.68 -12.55 1.93
CA LEU A 137 -9.06 -12.28 1.52
C LEU A 137 -9.11 -11.75 0.07
N GLY A 138 -8.24 -10.80 -0.28
CA GLY A 138 -8.16 -10.25 -1.63
C GLY A 138 -7.84 -11.32 -2.68
N ALA A 139 -6.88 -12.19 -2.40
CA ALA A 139 -6.50 -13.28 -3.28
C ALA A 139 -7.61 -14.33 -3.43
N TYR A 140 -8.34 -14.63 -2.36
CA TYR A 140 -9.49 -15.53 -2.41
C TYR A 140 -10.61 -14.96 -3.31
N VAL A 141 -10.95 -13.67 -3.15
CA VAL A 141 -11.95 -13.01 -4.00
C VAL A 141 -11.48 -12.94 -5.45
N GLU A 142 -10.19 -12.71 -5.71
CA GLU A 142 -9.64 -12.72 -7.07
C GLU A 142 -9.70 -14.12 -7.70
N TYR A 143 -9.36 -15.17 -6.94
CA TYR A 143 -9.42 -16.56 -7.39
C TYR A 143 -10.84 -16.98 -7.76
N ASP A 144 -11.84 -16.64 -6.93
CA ASP A 144 -13.26 -16.91 -7.19
C ASP A 144 -13.77 -16.23 -8.49
N ASN A 145 -13.10 -15.15 -8.93
CA ASN A 145 -13.41 -14.49 -10.20
C ASN A 145 -12.63 -15.06 -11.41
N LEU A 146 -11.48 -15.70 -11.19
CA LEU A 146 -10.66 -16.33 -12.24
C LEU A 146 -10.91 -17.82 -12.41
N SER A 147 -11.56 -18.50 -11.45
CA SER A 147 -11.92 -19.89 -11.58
C SER A 147 -12.87 -20.06 -12.77
N ILE A 148 -12.35 -20.72 -13.80
CA ILE A 148 -13.04 -21.15 -15.03
C ILE A 148 -14.00 -22.31 -14.70
N ASP A 149 -14.77 -22.21 -13.62
CA ASP A 149 -15.78 -23.21 -13.29
C ASP A 149 -17.15 -22.54 -13.34
N PRO A 150 -17.89 -22.65 -14.45
CA PRO A 150 -19.14 -21.92 -14.67
C PRO A 150 -20.29 -22.41 -13.76
N GLN A 151 -20.06 -23.40 -12.90
CA GLN A 151 -21.07 -23.99 -12.03
C GLN A 151 -20.44 -24.53 -10.74
N GLN A 152 -20.34 -23.70 -9.70
CA GLN A 152 -20.34 -24.20 -8.33
C GLN A 152 -21.47 -23.53 -7.54
N HIS A 153 -22.64 -24.18 -7.68
CA HIS A 153 -23.92 -24.06 -6.95
C HIS A 153 -24.69 -22.73 -6.98
#